data_AF-A0A975LD17-F1
#
_entry.id   AF-A0A975LD17-F1
#
_cell.length_a   1.000
_cell.length_b   1.000
_cell.length_c   1.000
_cell.angle_alpha   90.00
_cell.angle_beta   90.00
_cell.angle_gamma   90.00
#
_symmetry.space_group_name_H-M   'P 1'
#
loop_
_entity.id
_entity.type
_entity.pdbx_description
1 polymer ?
#
loop_
_entity_poly.entity_id
_entity_poly.type
_entity_poly.pdbx_seq_one_letter_code
_entity_poly.pdbx_strand_id
1 'polypeptide(L)'
;MPRTRSWAAAVAAKSALVVGLALFGAGAAVAPAQAANPHERGPDPTEQSVTAPRGHFDTDTTSVSSLVSGFGGGTIYYPTDTSQGTFGGVVVAPGYTAGQSSMSWYGHRFASQGFVVFTIDTTTRYDQPNSRGRQLEAALDYLVDRSAVSDRVDGDRLAVMGHSMGGGGTLAAIDSRPELRAAIPLTPWHTQKNWSSVRTPTLVVGAENDVTASVRSHAIPMYESLPDSLDRAYLELRGASHFAPNVSNTTIAKYGISWLKRFVDEDERYEQFLCPPPRTGIGTDFSDYRDSCPHGG
;
A
#
# COMPACT_ATOMS: atom_id res chain seq x y z
N MET A 1 41.01 -25.90 57.92
CA MET A 1 40.05 -25.01 58.62
C MET A 1 40.76 -24.40 59.83
N PRO A 2 40.56 -23.12 60.19
CA PRO A 2 39.92 -22.03 59.47
C PRO A 2 40.74 -20.70 59.49
N ARG A 3 40.12 -19.68 58.89
CA ARG A 3 40.16 -18.25 59.26
C ARG A 3 41.06 -17.24 58.52
N THR A 4 40.39 -16.63 57.53
CA THR A 4 40.08 -15.19 57.39
C THR A 4 41.12 -14.22 56.86
N ARG A 5 40.71 -13.62 55.74
CA ARG A 5 41.20 -12.42 55.06
C ARG A 5 41.10 -11.18 55.95
N SER A 6 42.11 -10.30 55.87
CA SER A 6 41.96 -8.85 55.60
C SER A 6 43.33 -8.17 55.69
N TRP A 7 43.83 -7.59 54.59
CA TRP A 7 44.85 -6.55 54.65
C TRP A 7 44.37 -5.34 53.85
N ALA A 8 44.53 -4.19 54.48
CA ALA A 8 43.97 -2.91 54.12
C ALA A 8 44.81 -2.14 53.09
N ALA A 9 44.10 -1.27 52.37
CA ALA A 9 44.45 0.07 51.90
C ALA A 9 45.87 0.39 51.39
N ALA A 10 45.92 0.93 50.17
CA ALA A 10 46.66 2.15 49.90
C ALA A 10 46.03 2.91 48.73
N VAL A 11 45.44 4.07 49.05
CA VAL A 11 45.07 5.12 48.11
C VAL A 11 46.35 5.80 47.63
N ALA A 12 46.52 5.95 46.33
CA ALA A 12 47.49 6.86 45.74
C ALA A 12 46.81 7.66 44.63
N ALA A 13 46.47 8.91 44.96
CA ALA A 13 46.10 9.92 43.99
C ALA A 13 47.33 10.30 43.14
N LYS A 14 47.17 10.32 41.81
CA LYS A 14 48.02 11.09 40.92
C LYS A 14 47.13 11.91 39.99
N SER A 15 47.03 13.18 40.32
CA SER A 15 46.53 14.25 39.47
C SER A 15 47.40 14.33 38.22
N ALA A 16 46.82 14.11 37.05
CA ALA A 16 47.43 14.47 35.77
C ALA A 16 46.53 15.51 35.11
N LEU A 17 47.04 16.73 35.06
CA LEU A 17 46.49 17.87 34.35
C LEU A 17 46.45 17.53 32.85
N VAL A 18 45.26 17.30 32.29
CA VAL A 18 45.09 17.13 30.84
C VAL A 18 45.08 18.52 30.21
N VAL A 19 46.23 18.93 29.66
CA VAL A 19 46.34 20.08 28.78
C VAL A 19 45.60 19.75 27.49
N GLY A 20 44.57 20.54 27.18
CA GLY A 20 43.80 20.42 25.96
C GLY A 20 44.66 20.70 24.72
N LEU A 21 44.65 19.78 23.77
CA LEU A 21 44.93 20.07 22.37
C LEU A 21 43.63 19.85 21.60
N ALA A 22 42.89 20.93 21.38
CA ALA A 22 41.75 20.94 20.47
C ALA A 22 42.27 20.82 19.04
N LEU A 23 42.41 19.60 18.54
CA LEU A 23 42.48 19.34 17.11
C LEU A 23 41.05 19.33 16.59
N PHE A 24 40.65 20.41 15.93
CA PHE A 24 39.47 20.46 15.07
C PHE A 24 39.69 19.50 13.89
N GLY A 25 39.49 18.21 14.13
CA GLY A 25 39.25 17.25 13.07
C GLY A 25 37.84 17.47 12.56
N ALA A 26 37.69 17.87 11.30
CA ALA A 26 36.42 17.79 10.59
C ALA A 26 36.02 16.31 10.51
N GLY A 27 35.36 15.83 11.56
CA GLY A 27 34.66 14.55 11.52
C GLY A 27 33.53 14.72 10.51
N ALA A 28 33.71 14.17 9.31
CA ALA A 28 32.56 13.84 8.50
C ALA A 28 31.69 12.93 9.37
N ALA A 29 30.53 13.45 9.79
CA ALA A 29 29.49 12.63 10.37
C ALA A 29 29.12 11.61 9.31
N VAL A 30 29.71 10.42 9.38
CA VAL A 30 29.25 9.29 8.60
C VAL A 30 27.88 8.99 9.20
N ALA A 31 26.82 9.45 8.53
CA ALA A 31 25.47 9.03 8.87
C ALA A 31 25.50 7.49 8.95
N PRO A 32 24.84 6.87 9.94
CA PRO A 32 24.74 5.42 9.95
C PRO A 32 24.20 5.03 8.57
N ALA A 33 24.88 4.09 7.90
CA ALA A 33 24.33 3.53 6.67
C ALA A 33 22.95 2.97 7.03
N GLN A 34 21.89 3.64 6.59
CA GLN A 34 20.55 3.05 6.60
C GLN A 34 20.73 1.67 5.97
N ALA A 35 20.36 0.61 6.70
CA ALA A 35 20.36 -0.72 6.11
C ALA A 35 19.50 -0.62 4.84
N ALA A 36 20.05 -1.04 3.70
CA ALA A 36 19.32 -1.00 2.44
C ALA A 36 18.00 -1.75 2.64
N ASN A 37 16.87 -1.11 2.35
CA ASN A 37 15.56 -1.73 2.51
C ASN A 37 15.49 -2.97 1.61
N PRO A 38 15.35 -4.19 2.18
CA PRO A 38 15.40 -5.43 1.41
C PRO A 38 14.18 -5.63 0.49
N HIS A 39 13.16 -4.77 0.59
CA HIS A 39 11.94 -4.78 -0.19
C HIS A 39 11.96 -3.76 -1.34
N GLU A 40 12.98 -2.90 -1.44
CA GLU A 40 13.16 -2.03 -2.59
C GLU A 40 13.29 -2.86 -3.88
N ARG A 41 12.53 -2.47 -4.90
CA ARG A 41 12.54 -3.07 -6.24
C ARG A 41 12.59 -1.97 -7.28
N GLY A 42 13.34 -2.20 -8.36
CA GLY A 42 13.49 -1.28 -9.47
C GLY A 42 14.38 -0.07 -9.16
N PRO A 43 14.67 0.75 -10.20
CA PRO A 43 15.48 1.96 -10.07
C PRO A 43 14.76 3.02 -9.23
N ASP A 44 15.49 4.06 -8.84
CA ASP A 44 14.92 5.20 -8.12
C ASP A 44 13.77 5.83 -8.92
N PRO A 45 12.62 6.08 -8.26
CA PRO A 45 11.45 6.53 -8.96
C PRO A 45 11.54 7.99 -9.36
N THR A 46 10.94 8.28 -10.50
CA THR A 46 10.73 9.63 -11.05
C THR A 46 9.26 9.85 -11.38
N GLU A 47 8.85 11.10 -11.55
CA GLU A 47 7.53 11.45 -12.08
C GLU A 47 7.19 10.69 -13.37
N GLN A 48 8.16 10.55 -14.28
CA GLN A 48 7.97 9.79 -15.52
C GLN A 48 7.71 8.30 -15.24
N SER A 49 8.42 7.70 -14.29
CA SER A 49 8.28 6.27 -13.98
C SER A 49 6.93 5.93 -13.34
N VAL A 50 6.42 6.79 -12.44
CA VAL A 50 5.16 6.53 -11.71
C VAL A 50 3.92 6.88 -12.54
N THR A 51 4.09 7.70 -13.58
CA THR A 51 3.00 8.03 -14.52
C THR A 51 2.97 7.13 -15.76
N ALA A 52 4.02 6.33 -16.00
CA ALA A 52 4.12 5.47 -17.17
C ALA A 52 2.99 4.40 -17.23
N PRO A 53 2.57 3.98 -18.44
CA PRO A 53 1.66 2.83 -18.62
C PRO A 53 2.31 1.47 -18.27
N ARG A 54 3.64 1.42 -18.23
CA ARG A 54 4.48 0.25 -17.89
C ARG A 54 5.66 0.73 -17.07
N GLY A 55 5.95 0.02 -15.99
CA GLY A 55 7.12 0.22 -15.15
C GLY A 55 8.36 -0.50 -15.69
N HIS A 56 9.27 -0.83 -14.77
CA HIS A 56 10.59 -1.40 -15.08
C HIS A 56 10.57 -2.91 -15.37
N PHE A 57 9.63 -3.64 -14.78
CA PHE A 57 9.58 -5.09 -14.89
C PHE A 57 8.75 -5.53 -16.10
N ASP A 58 9.29 -6.46 -16.89
CA ASP A 58 8.48 -7.26 -17.80
C ASP A 58 7.50 -8.12 -16.99
N THR A 59 6.33 -8.36 -17.56
CA THR A 59 5.21 -8.99 -16.85
C THR A 59 4.56 -10.07 -17.68
N ASP A 60 4.09 -11.12 -17.02
CA ASP A 60 3.25 -12.17 -17.62
C ASP A 60 1.98 -12.36 -16.79
N THR A 61 1.10 -13.26 -17.25
CA THR A 61 -0.18 -13.57 -16.61
C THR A 61 -0.42 -15.05 -16.43
N THR A 62 -1.25 -15.39 -15.45
CA THR A 62 -1.85 -16.72 -15.34
C THR A 62 -3.32 -16.58 -14.94
N SER A 63 -4.17 -17.45 -15.49
CA SER A 63 -5.61 -17.43 -15.22
C SER A 63 -5.95 -18.38 -14.07
N VAL A 64 -6.86 -17.95 -13.21
CA VAL A 64 -7.41 -18.76 -12.12
C VAL A 64 -8.87 -19.10 -12.44
N SER A 65 -9.16 -20.39 -12.52
CA SER A 65 -10.50 -20.90 -12.81
C SER A 65 -11.52 -20.47 -11.76
N SER A 66 -12.76 -20.23 -12.17
CA SER A 66 -13.89 -19.95 -11.27
C SER A 66 -14.32 -21.15 -10.41
N LEU A 67 -13.71 -22.33 -10.61
CA LEU A 67 -13.85 -23.49 -9.73
C LEU A 67 -13.06 -23.35 -8.42
N VAL A 68 -12.27 -22.28 -8.26
CA VAL A 68 -11.56 -21.97 -7.02
C VAL A 68 -12.55 -21.73 -5.87
N SER A 69 -12.16 -22.11 -4.66
CA SER A 69 -12.98 -21.88 -3.48
C SER A 69 -12.75 -20.47 -2.92
N GLY A 70 -13.85 -19.79 -2.56
CA GLY A 70 -13.83 -18.54 -1.81
C GLY A 70 -13.88 -17.26 -2.65
N PHE A 71 -13.77 -17.32 -3.98
CA PHE A 71 -13.96 -16.20 -4.92
C PHE A 71 -14.27 -16.73 -6.33
N GLY A 72 -14.48 -15.85 -7.32
CA GLY A 72 -14.99 -16.20 -8.65
C GLY A 72 -13.94 -16.56 -9.71
N GLY A 73 -12.68 -16.79 -9.34
CA GLY A 73 -11.55 -16.88 -10.27
C GLY A 73 -10.95 -15.52 -10.59
N GLY A 74 -10.11 -15.41 -11.61
CA GLY A 74 -9.46 -14.15 -11.94
C GLY A 74 -8.22 -14.29 -12.83
N THR A 75 -7.43 -13.22 -12.88
CA THR A 75 -6.15 -13.19 -13.59
C THR A 75 -5.07 -12.61 -12.69
N ILE A 76 -3.97 -13.36 -12.53
CA ILE A 76 -2.78 -12.93 -11.80
C ILE A 76 -1.78 -12.37 -12.82
N TYR A 77 -1.28 -11.18 -12.56
CA TYR A 77 -0.24 -10.46 -13.31
C TYR A 77 1.01 -10.40 -12.44
N TYR A 78 2.16 -10.75 -12.96
CA TYR A 78 3.38 -10.87 -12.14
C TYR A 78 4.64 -10.49 -12.91
N PRO A 79 5.68 -9.94 -12.25
CA PRO A 79 7.00 -9.75 -12.83
C PRO A 79 7.60 -11.08 -13.29
N THR A 80 8.20 -11.11 -14.48
CA THR A 80 8.87 -12.32 -14.99
C THR A 80 10.26 -12.50 -14.39
N ASP A 81 10.95 -11.40 -14.10
CA ASP A 81 12.25 -11.38 -13.44
C ASP A 81 12.11 -11.37 -11.92
N THR A 82 12.74 -12.32 -11.25
CA THR A 82 12.82 -12.45 -9.78
C THR A 82 14.23 -12.21 -9.24
N SER A 83 15.15 -11.69 -10.07
CA SER A 83 16.54 -11.39 -9.68
C SER A 83 16.65 -10.41 -8.51
N GLN A 84 15.61 -9.60 -8.28
CA GLN A 84 15.51 -8.63 -7.19
C GLN A 84 14.75 -9.18 -5.97
N GLY A 85 14.38 -10.46 -5.95
CA GLY A 85 13.65 -11.11 -4.86
C GLY A 85 12.16 -11.28 -5.13
N THR A 86 11.40 -11.61 -4.07
CA THR A 86 9.93 -11.72 -4.11
C THR A 86 9.26 -10.35 -4.08
N PHE A 87 7.98 -10.30 -4.39
CA PHE A 87 7.18 -9.09 -4.54
C PHE A 87 5.96 -9.10 -3.64
N GLY A 88 5.46 -7.92 -3.27
CA GLY A 88 4.21 -7.81 -2.53
C GLY A 88 3.01 -8.24 -3.38
N GLY A 89 2.00 -8.82 -2.73
CA GLY A 89 0.77 -9.28 -3.37
C GLY A 89 -0.36 -8.25 -3.26
N VAL A 90 -1.08 -7.97 -4.34
CA VAL A 90 -2.19 -7.02 -4.36
C VAL A 90 -3.41 -7.65 -5.03
N VAL A 91 -4.51 -7.84 -4.28
CA VAL A 91 -5.76 -8.35 -4.85
C VAL A 91 -6.71 -7.18 -5.14
N VAL A 92 -7.32 -7.19 -6.33
CA VAL A 92 -8.19 -6.12 -6.84
C VAL A 92 -9.59 -6.66 -7.12
N ALA A 93 -10.60 -6.15 -6.40
CA ALA A 93 -12.00 -6.53 -6.58
C ALA A 93 -12.81 -5.54 -7.45
N PRO A 94 -13.69 -6.02 -8.35
CA PRO A 94 -14.59 -5.18 -9.12
C PRO A 94 -15.80 -4.70 -8.30
N GLY A 95 -16.62 -3.84 -8.90
CA GLY A 95 -17.88 -3.34 -8.33
C GLY A 95 -19.11 -4.26 -8.54
N TYR A 96 -20.27 -3.77 -8.10
CA TYR A 96 -21.57 -4.43 -8.32
C TYR A 96 -21.85 -4.59 -9.82
N THR A 97 -22.40 -5.74 -10.24
CA THR A 97 -22.62 -6.17 -11.65
C THR A 97 -21.37 -6.37 -12.52
N ALA A 98 -20.21 -5.87 -12.09
CA ALA A 98 -18.97 -5.91 -12.83
C ALA A 98 -18.19 -7.22 -12.61
N GLY A 99 -17.28 -7.50 -13.54
CA GLY A 99 -16.27 -8.57 -13.42
C GLY A 99 -14.85 -8.00 -13.51
N GLN A 100 -13.86 -8.87 -13.39
CA GLN A 100 -12.43 -8.49 -13.34
C GLN A 100 -11.97 -7.66 -14.54
N SER A 101 -12.61 -7.79 -15.71
CA SER A 101 -12.26 -7.04 -16.92
C SER A 101 -12.32 -5.53 -16.71
N SER A 102 -13.23 -5.05 -15.83
CA SER A 102 -13.34 -3.64 -15.43
C SER A 102 -12.16 -3.12 -14.61
N MET A 103 -11.31 -4.03 -14.11
CA MET A 103 -10.12 -3.76 -13.29
C MET A 103 -8.83 -4.26 -13.97
N SER A 104 -8.91 -4.81 -15.19
CA SER A 104 -7.77 -5.43 -15.86
C SER A 104 -6.62 -4.46 -16.17
N TRP A 105 -6.90 -3.16 -16.30
CA TRP A 105 -5.88 -2.15 -16.61
C TRP A 105 -4.89 -1.94 -15.45
N TYR A 106 -5.29 -2.24 -14.20
CA TYR A 106 -4.38 -2.22 -13.04
C TYR A 106 -3.33 -3.33 -13.17
N GLY A 107 -3.70 -4.51 -13.66
CA GLY A 107 -2.89 -5.73 -13.68
C GLY A 107 -1.44 -5.50 -14.11
N HIS A 108 -1.20 -5.30 -15.39
CA HIS A 108 0.17 -5.07 -15.88
C HIS A 108 0.76 -3.72 -15.46
N ARG A 109 -0.06 -2.67 -15.28
CA ARG A 109 0.46 -1.34 -14.93
C ARG A 109 1.07 -1.34 -13.53
N PHE A 110 0.49 -2.07 -12.60
CA PHE A 110 0.97 -2.22 -11.24
C PHE A 110 2.01 -3.36 -11.16
N ALA A 111 1.79 -4.48 -11.86
CA ALA A 111 2.76 -5.57 -11.84
C ALA A 111 4.13 -5.17 -12.41
N SER A 112 4.15 -4.33 -13.45
CA SER A 112 5.41 -3.81 -14.01
C SER A 112 6.17 -2.85 -13.08
N GLN A 113 5.59 -2.48 -11.93
CA GLN A 113 6.25 -1.73 -10.86
C GLN A 113 6.81 -2.64 -9.75
N GLY A 114 6.70 -3.96 -9.90
CA GLY A 114 7.21 -4.94 -8.95
C GLY A 114 6.17 -5.39 -7.92
N PHE A 115 4.95 -5.72 -8.37
CA PHE A 115 3.91 -6.33 -7.54
C PHE A 115 3.33 -7.57 -8.21
N VAL A 116 2.90 -8.57 -7.44
CA VAL A 116 2.01 -9.62 -7.97
C VAL A 116 0.57 -9.14 -7.80
N VAL A 117 -0.10 -8.83 -8.91
CA VAL A 117 -1.43 -8.22 -8.92
C VAL A 117 -2.46 -9.25 -9.34
N PHE A 118 -3.53 -9.42 -8.57
CA PHE A 118 -4.57 -10.41 -8.84
C PHE A 118 -5.93 -9.72 -8.98
N THR A 119 -6.41 -9.57 -10.21
CA THR A 119 -7.78 -9.08 -10.46
C THR A 119 -8.76 -10.23 -10.40
N ILE A 120 -9.68 -10.18 -9.45
CA ILE A 120 -10.62 -11.29 -9.20
C ILE A 120 -11.98 -11.03 -9.83
N ASP A 121 -12.63 -12.09 -10.29
CA ASP A 121 -14.09 -12.11 -10.35
C ASP A 121 -14.63 -12.46 -8.97
N THR A 122 -15.82 -11.94 -8.64
CA THR A 122 -16.53 -12.35 -7.43
C THR A 122 -17.38 -13.59 -7.68
N THR A 123 -17.70 -14.35 -6.63
CA THR A 123 -18.53 -15.56 -6.70
C THR A 123 -19.85 -15.29 -7.42
N THR A 124 -20.50 -14.17 -7.09
CA THR A 124 -21.58 -13.60 -7.91
C THR A 124 -21.35 -12.11 -8.15
N ARG A 125 -21.89 -11.61 -9.26
CA ARG A 125 -21.80 -10.18 -9.59
C ARG A 125 -22.62 -9.29 -8.63
N TYR A 126 -23.48 -9.87 -7.80
CA TYR A 126 -24.38 -9.17 -6.88
C TYR A 126 -23.91 -9.19 -5.42
N ASP A 127 -22.73 -9.77 -5.16
CA ASP A 127 -22.18 -9.87 -3.82
C ASP A 127 -21.99 -8.49 -3.19
N GLN A 128 -22.41 -8.38 -1.92
CA GLN A 128 -22.35 -7.16 -1.12
C GLN A 128 -20.93 -6.89 -0.60
N PRO A 129 -20.59 -5.65 -0.19
CA PRO A 129 -19.22 -5.29 0.20
C PRO A 129 -18.55 -6.22 1.22
N ASN A 130 -19.22 -6.58 2.33
CA ASN A 130 -18.65 -7.53 3.30
C ASN A 130 -18.37 -8.93 2.70
N SER A 131 -19.16 -9.37 1.72
CA SER A 131 -18.86 -10.59 0.98
C SER A 131 -17.61 -10.41 0.10
N ARG A 132 -17.49 -9.26 -0.59
CA ARG A 132 -16.32 -8.93 -1.39
C ARG A 132 -15.04 -8.82 -0.54
N GLY A 133 -15.13 -8.33 0.70
CA GLY A 133 -14.03 -8.33 1.65
C GLY A 133 -13.51 -9.74 1.93
N ARG A 134 -14.39 -10.68 2.28
CA ARG A 134 -14.01 -12.10 2.45
C ARG A 134 -13.46 -12.75 1.18
N GLN A 135 -13.89 -12.31 0.01
CA GLN A 135 -13.38 -12.81 -1.27
C GLN A 135 -11.98 -12.24 -1.59
N LEU A 136 -11.72 -10.97 -1.24
CA LEU A 136 -10.37 -10.38 -1.29
C LEU A 136 -9.42 -11.17 -0.38
N GLU A 137 -9.84 -11.45 0.86
CA GLU A 137 -9.09 -12.26 1.82
C GLU A 137 -8.81 -13.69 1.30
N ALA A 138 -9.83 -14.39 0.79
CA ALA A 138 -9.66 -15.74 0.25
C ALA A 138 -8.75 -15.78 -1.00
N ALA A 139 -8.79 -14.72 -1.81
CA ALA A 139 -7.91 -14.58 -2.97
C ALA A 139 -6.46 -14.28 -2.57
N LEU A 140 -6.23 -13.56 -1.48
CA LEU A 140 -4.89 -13.39 -0.89
C LEU A 140 -4.34 -14.74 -0.40
N ASP A 141 -5.14 -15.50 0.36
CA ASP A 141 -4.75 -16.83 0.82
C ASP A 141 -4.43 -17.77 -0.37
N TYR A 142 -5.25 -17.72 -1.42
CA TYR A 142 -4.95 -18.46 -2.65
C TYR A 142 -3.65 -18.01 -3.31
N LEU A 143 -3.41 -16.69 -3.38
CA LEU A 143 -2.24 -16.11 -4.02
C LEU A 143 -0.94 -16.62 -3.37
N VAL A 144 -0.91 -16.65 -2.03
CA VAL A 144 0.25 -17.08 -1.24
C VAL A 144 0.39 -18.60 -1.22
N ASP A 145 -0.69 -19.35 -0.95
CA ASP A 145 -0.56 -20.78 -0.61
C ASP A 145 -0.68 -21.73 -1.81
N ARG A 146 -1.39 -21.32 -2.87
CA ARG A 146 -1.89 -22.26 -3.89
C ARG A 146 -1.69 -21.81 -5.32
N SER A 147 -1.35 -20.54 -5.55
CA SER A 147 -1.17 -20.02 -6.90
C SER A 147 0.08 -20.62 -7.55
N ALA A 148 0.08 -20.66 -8.89
CA ALA A 148 1.24 -21.10 -9.67
C ALA A 148 2.44 -20.14 -9.58
N VAL A 149 2.27 -18.99 -8.93
CA VAL A 149 3.28 -17.93 -8.77
C VAL A 149 3.54 -17.62 -7.29
N SER A 150 3.14 -18.52 -6.39
CA SER A 150 3.36 -18.39 -4.94
C SER A 150 4.83 -18.18 -4.57
N ASP A 151 5.74 -18.76 -5.35
CA ASP A 151 7.20 -18.58 -5.24
C ASP A 151 7.68 -17.14 -5.48
N ARG A 152 6.84 -16.28 -6.08
CA ARG A 152 7.13 -14.85 -6.34
C ARG A 152 6.51 -13.93 -5.29
N VAL A 153 5.59 -14.43 -4.48
CA VAL A 153 4.79 -13.62 -3.55
C VAL A 153 5.43 -13.65 -2.18
N ASP A 154 5.65 -12.46 -1.62
CA ASP A 154 5.97 -12.32 -0.22
C ASP A 154 4.67 -12.25 0.61
N GLY A 155 4.37 -13.34 1.33
CA GLY A 155 3.14 -13.49 2.10
C GLY A 155 2.97 -12.50 3.25
N ASP A 156 4.04 -11.84 3.70
CA ASP A 156 3.99 -10.84 4.77
C ASP A 156 3.68 -9.42 4.25
N ARG A 157 3.57 -9.27 2.92
CA ARG A 157 3.46 -7.97 2.22
C ARG A 157 2.29 -7.94 1.26
N LEU A 158 1.10 -7.98 1.85
CA LEU A 158 -0.16 -8.09 1.14
C LEU A 158 -0.99 -6.81 1.22
N ALA A 159 -1.68 -6.49 0.14
CA ALA A 159 -2.56 -5.34 0.02
C ALA A 159 -3.84 -5.67 -0.73
N VAL A 160 -4.84 -4.83 -0.55
CA VAL A 160 -6.15 -4.96 -1.20
C VAL A 160 -6.56 -3.65 -1.86
N MET A 161 -7.24 -3.78 -3.00
CA MET A 161 -7.86 -2.67 -3.70
C MET A 161 -9.22 -3.09 -4.21
N GLY A 162 -10.09 -2.13 -4.50
CA GLY A 162 -11.35 -2.47 -5.15
C GLY A 162 -12.20 -1.28 -5.50
N HIS A 163 -13.06 -1.47 -6.49
CA HIS A 163 -13.95 -0.44 -7.04
C HIS A 163 -15.36 -0.54 -6.48
N SER A 164 -15.99 0.58 -6.14
CA SER A 164 -17.41 0.63 -5.75
C SER A 164 -17.69 -0.31 -4.57
N MET A 165 -18.59 -1.28 -4.69
CA MET A 165 -18.79 -2.32 -3.65
C MET A 165 -17.51 -3.12 -3.34
N GLY A 166 -16.60 -3.29 -4.31
CA GLY A 166 -15.27 -3.85 -4.08
C GLY A 166 -14.38 -2.91 -3.25
N GLY A 167 -14.55 -1.60 -3.36
CA GLY A 167 -13.89 -0.61 -2.50
C GLY A 167 -14.43 -0.64 -1.07
N GLY A 168 -15.74 -0.83 -0.91
CA GLY A 168 -16.30 -1.16 0.41
C GLY A 168 -15.78 -2.50 0.95
N GLY A 169 -15.62 -3.50 0.09
CA GLY A 169 -15.00 -4.78 0.45
C GLY A 169 -13.53 -4.64 0.85
N THR A 170 -12.81 -3.69 0.25
CA THR A 170 -11.43 -3.35 0.61
C THR A 170 -11.36 -2.88 2.07
N LEU A 171 -12.26 -1.97 2.47
CA LEU A 171 -12.38 -1.53 3.87
C LEU A 171 -12.80 -2.68 4.80
N ALA A 172 -13.75 -3.52 4.38
CA ALA A 172 -14.17 -4.67 5.16
C ALA A 172 -13.04 -5.70 5.37
N ALA A 173 -12.18 -5.91 4.38
CA ALA A 173 -11.04 -6.84 4.46
C ALA A 173 -9.94 -6.34 5.42
N ILE A 174 -9.68 -5.04 5.46
CA ILE A 174 -8.63 -4.49 6.35
C ILE A 174 -9.13 -4.27 7.77
N ASP A 175 -10.45 -4.20 7.96
CA ASP A 175 -11.09 -4.20 9.28
C ASP A 175 -11.02 -5.59 9.93
N SER A 176 -11.07 -6.67 9.14
CA SER A 176 -10.92 -8.06 9.60
C SER A 176 -9.47 -8.54 9.67
N ARG A 177 -8.59 -8.05 8.79
CA ARG A 177 -7.17 -8.44 8.68
C ARG A 177 -6.23 -7.24 8.84
N PRO A 178 -5.95 -6.79 10.08
CA PRO A 178 -5.11 -5.63 10.34
C PRO A 178 -3.63 -5.82 9.97
N GLU A 179 -3.20 -7.04 9.65
CA GLU A 179 -1.85 -7.36 9.18
C GLU A 179 -1.58 -6.95 7.71
N LEU A 180 -2.63 -6.61 6.95
CA LEU A 180 -2.45 -6.11 5.58
C LEU A 180 -1.69 -4.78 5.58
N ARG A 181 -0.79 -4.63 4.62
CA ARG A 181 0.16 -3.52 4.55
C ARG A 181 -0.42 -2.26 3.92
N ALA A 182 -1.37 -2.40 3.00
CA ALA A 182 -1.99 -1.25 2.34
C ALA A 182 -3.40 -1.56 1.84
N ALA A 183 -4.20 -0.51 1.73
CA ALA A 183 -5.55 -0.57 1.20
C ALA A 183 -5.84 0.61 0.26
N ILE A 184 -6.49 0.34 -0.88
CA ILE A 184 -6.93 1.39 -1.82
C ILE A 184 -8.40 1.21 -2.21
N PRO A 185 -9.35 1.75 -1.42
CA PRO A 185 -10.76 1.82 -1.79
C PRO A 185 -10.99 2.84 -2.91
N LEU A 186 -11.40 2.37 -4.09
CA LEU A 186 -11.66 3.19 -5.28
C LEU A 186 -13.15 3.48 -5.45
N THR A 187 -13.53 4.75 -5.43
CA THR A 187 -14.93 5.24 -5.41
C THR A 187 -15.84 4.37 -4.54
N PRO A 188 -15.47 4.15 -3.26
CA PRO A 188 -15.97 3.03 -2.46
C PRO A 188 -17.46 3.17 -2.16
N TRP A 189 -18.18 2.05 -2.19
CA TRP A 189 -19.56 1.94 -1.76
C TRP A 189 -19.68 0.95 -0.61
N HIS A 190 -20.32 1.37 0.49
CA HIS A 190 -20.62 0.56 1.66
C HIS A 190 -21.68 1.27 2.51
N THR A 191 -22.57 0.55 3.19
CA THR A 191 -23.58 1.13 4.11
C THR A 191 -22.98 1.58 5.44
N GLN A 192 -22.07 0.78 6.02
CA GLN A 192 -21.18 1.21 7.11
C GLN A 192 -20.30 2.39 6.69
N LYS A 193 -20.23 3.39 7.57
CA LYS A 193 -19.38 4.59 7.39
C LYS A 193 -18.27 4.70 8.43
N ASN A 194 -18.38 3.98 9.54
CA ASN A 194 -17.40 4.01 10.62
C ASN A 194 -16.37 2.89 10.43
N TRP A 195 -15.11 3.28 10.28
CA TRP A 195 -13.95 2.41 10.08
C TRP A 195 -12.84 2.72 11.11
N SER A 196 -13.22 3.18 12.31
CA SER A 196 -12.29 3.55 13.39
C SER A 196 -11.46 2.38 13.97
N SER A 197 -11.83 1.14 13.65
CA SER A 197 -11.07 -0.08 13.98
C SER A 197 -9.95 -0.40 12.99
N VAL A 198 -9.94 0.20 11.80
CA VAL A 198 -8.90 -0.02 10.79
C VAL A 198 -7.52 0.37 11.33
N ARG A 199 -6.50 -0.44 11.01
CA ARG A 199 -5.09 -0.23 11.37
C ARG A 199 -4.14 -0.22 10.16
N THR A 200 -4.66 -0.53 8.98
CA THR A 200 -3.88 -0.62 7.73
C THR A 200 -3.82 0.73 7.02
N PRO A 201 -2.63 1.20 6.57
CA PRO A 201 -2.50 2.40 5.76
C PRO A 201 -3.47 2.42 4.57
N THR A 202 -4.32 3.46 4.50
CA THR A 202 -5.44 3.50 3.55
C THR A 202 -5.46 4.76 2.69
N LEU A 203 -5.43 4.57 1.35
CA LEU A 203 -5.65 5.61 0.35
C LEU A 203 -7.07 5.51 -0.21
N VAL A 204 -7.96 6.42 0.17
CA VAL A 204 -9.32 6.49 -0.36
C VAL A 204 -9.36 7.35 -1.62
N VAL A 205 -9.93 6.83 -2.70
CA VAL A 205 -10.06 7.56 -3.98
C VAL A 205 -11.53 7.91 -4.22
N GLY A 206 -11.88 9.19 -4.20
CA GLY A 206 -13.18 9.73 -4.56
C GLY A 206 -13.23 10.26 -5.99
N ALA A 207 -14.45 10.54 -6.47
CA ALA A 207 -14.70 11.18 -7.75
C ALA A 207 -15.78 12.27 -7.58
N GLU A 208 -15.47 13.50 -7.97
CA GLU A 208 -16.30 14.71 -7.69
C GLU A 208 -17.76 14.56 -8.14
N ASN A 209 -17.97 13.98 -9.33
CA ASN A 209 -19.29 13.81 -9.95
C ASN A 209 -19.84 12.37 -9.78
N ASP A 210 -19.42 11.66 -8.72
CA ASP A 210 -19.95 10.34 -8.43
C ASP A 210 -21.44 10.42 -7.98
N VAL A 211 -22.34 9.93 -8.83
CA VAL A 211 -23.78 9.86 -8.57
C VAL A 211 -24.24 8.50 -8.04
N THR A 212 -23.36 7.50 -7.99
CA THR A 212 -23.67 6.14 -7.54
C THR A 212 -23.23 5.93 -6.08
N ALA A 213 -21.98 6.29 -5.79
CA ALA A 213 -21.37 6.25 -4.48
C ALA A 213 -20.86 7.65 -4.12
N SER A 214 -21.79 8.62 -4.07
CA SER A 214 -21.47 10.03 -3.86
C SER A 214 -20.46 10.23 -2.72
N VAL A 215 -19.39 10.98 -3.01
CA VAL A 215 -18.30 11.25 -2.07
C VAL A 215 -18.80 11.78 -0.73
N ARG A 216 -19.85 12.60 -0.74
CA ARG A 216 -20.47 13.19 0.47
C ARG A 216 -21.08 12.15 1.40
N SER A 217 -21.58 11.03 0.88
CA SER A 217 -22.23 9.98 1.66
C SER A 217 -21.41 8.71 1.77
N HIS A 218 -20.28 8.60 1.05
CA HIS A 218 -19.45 7.40 1.01
C HIS A 218 -17.98 7.71 1.28
N ALA A 219 -17.20 8.08 0.27
CA ALA A 219 -15.75 8.20 0.38
C ALA A 219 -15.30 9.13 1.51
N ILE A 220 -15.90 10.33 1.62
CA ILE A 220 -15.54 11.32 2.65
C ILE A 220 -15.88 10.80 4.06
N PRO A 221 -17.13 10.38 4.38
CA PRO A 221 -17.41 9.81 5.70
C PRO A 221 -16.56 8.59 6.06
N MET A 222 -16.23 7.74 5.08
CA MET A 222 -15.38 6.57 5.32
C MET A 222 -13.95 6.99 5.68
N TYR A 223 -13.34 7.90 4.91
CA TYR A 223 -12.02 8.45 5.20
C TYR A 223 -11.97 9.13 6.57
N GLU A 224 -12.92 10.03 6.85
CA GLU A 224 -12.96 10.79 8.11
C GLU A 224 -13.11 9.89 9.34
N SER A 225 -13.71 8.72 9.19
CA SER A 225 -13.86 7.76 10.29
C SER A 225 -12.61 6.92 10.59
N LEU A 226 -11.61 6.93 9.70
CA LEU A 226 -10.33 6.26 9.96
C LEU A 226 -9.62 6.95 11.15
N PRO A 227 -8.78 6.24 11.93
CA PRO A 227 -8.04 6.87 13.02
C PRO A 227 -7.13 8.00 12.53
N ASP A 228 -7.05 9.10 13.29
CA ASP A 228 -6.13 10.21 13.00
C ASP A 228 -4.64 9.82 13.09
N SER A 229 -4.33 8.76 13.85
CA SER A 229 -2.98 8.22 13.99
C SER A 229 -2.57 7.27 12.86
N LEU A 230 -3.46 7.03 11.90
CA LEU A 230 -3.21 6.13 10.78
C LEU A 230 -2.60 6.91 9.62
N ASP A 231 -1.64 6.30 8.93
CA ASP A 231 -1.24 6.74 7.59
C ASP A 231 -2.45 6.66 6.63
N ARG A 232 -3.05 7.80 6.31
CA ARG A 232 -4.27 7.88 5.54
C ARG A 232 -4.28 9.06 4.59
N ALA A 233 -4.73 8.82 3.38
CA ALA A 233 -4.94 9.86 2.39
C ALA A 233 -6.32 9.72 1.72
N TYR A 234 -6.89 10.85 1.33
CA TYR A 234 -8.05 10.97 0.47
C TYR A 234 -7.66 11.81 -0.73
N LEU A 235 -7.83 11.27 -1.95
CA LEU A 235 -7.82 12.08 -3.16
C LEU A 235 -9.21 12.09 -3.77
N GLU A 236 -9.69 13.25 -4.21
CA GLU A 236 -10.91 13.37 -5.00
C GLU A 236 -10.59 13.83 -6.42
N LEU A 237 -10.90 12.99 -7.40
CA LEU A 237 -10.66 13.28 -8.81
C LEU A 237 -11.66 14.34 -9.30
N ARG A 238 -11.14 15.47 -9.76
CA ARG A 238 -11.95 16.56 -10.33
C ARG A 238 -12.69 16.10 -11.58
N GLY A 239 -13.97 16.45 -11.66
CA GLY A 239 -14.84 16.17 -12.80
C GLY A 239 -15.18 14.70 -13.04
N ALA A 240 -14.55 13.78 -12.30
CA ALA A 240 -14.62 12.35 -12.53
C ALA A 240 -15.98 11.76 -12.10
N SER A 241 -16.42 10.72 -12.80
CA SER A 241 -17.62 9.95 -12.45
C SER A 241 -17.27 8.69 -11.64
N HIS A 242 -18.31 7.97 -11.19
CA HIS A 242 -18.17 6.70 -10.47
C HIS A 242 -17.25 5.68 -11.16
N PHE A 243 -17.21 5.71 -12.50
CA PHE A 243 -16.52 4.74 -13.35
C PHE A 243 -15.11 5.18 -13.74
N ALA A 244 -14.61 6.31 -13.23
CA ALA A 244 -13.23 6.74 -13.46
C ALA A 244 -12.19 5.65 -13.11
N PRO A 245 -12.36 4.84 -12.04
CA PRO A 245 -11.45 3.73 -11.75
C PRO A 245 -11.51 2.55 -12.74
N ASN A 246 -12.49 2.47 -13.64
CA ASN A 246 -12.61 1.37 -14.60
C ASN A 246 -11.92 1.64 -15.94
N VAL A 247 -11.37 2.84 -16.11
CA VAL A 247 -10.60 3.24 -17.29
C VAL A 247 -9.21 3.65 -16.83
N SER A 248 -8.18 3.34 -17.63
CA SER A 248 -6.81 3.70 -17.32
C SER A 248 -6.70 5.20 -17.00
N ASN A 249 -6.28 5.49 -15.77
CA ASN A 249 -6.18 6.84 -15.24
C ASN A 249 -4.80 7.03 -14.61
N THR A 250 -4.03 7.99 -15.13
CA THR A 250 -2.64 8.22 -14.69
C THR A 250 -2.54 8.75 -13.26
N THR A 251 -3.50 9.55 -12.81
CA THR A 251 -3.54 10.01 -11.42
C THR A 251 -3.78 8.83 -10.47
N ILE A 252 -4.79 7.99 -10.74
CA ILE A 252 -5.04 6.78 -9.94
C ILE A 252 -3.80 5.88 -9.93
N ALA A 253 -3.15 5.68 -11.08
CA ALA A 253 -1.95 4.86 -11.16
C ALA A 253 -0.79 5.43 -10.35
N LYS A 254 -0.44 6.71 -10.52
CA LYS A 254 0.66 7.36 -9.82
C LYS A 254 0.52 7.22 -8.30
N TYR A 255 -0.62 7.63 -7.76
CA TYR A 255 -0.83 7.61 -6.31
C TYR A 255 -1.02 6.18 -5.79
N GLY A 256 -1.69 5.30 -6.54
CA GLY A 256 -1.84 3.90 -6.13
C GLY A 256 -0.51 3.14 -6.12
N ILE A 257 0.35 3.32 -7.13
CA ILE A 257 1.70 2.74 -7.18
C ILE A 257 2.53 3.28 -6.02
N SER A 258 2.52 4.60 -5.81
CA SER A 258 3.32 5.23 -4.75
C SER A 258 2.87 4.80 -3.36
N TRP A 259 1.56 4.67 -3.13
CA TRP A 259 1.01 4.16 -1.88
C TRP A 259 1.41 2.71 -1.61
N LEU A 260 1.26 1.83 -2.61
CA LEU A 260 1.69 0.45 -2.49
C LEU A 260 3.19 0.35 -2.23
N LYS A 261 4.02 1.12 -2.94
CA LYS A 261 5.47 1.14 -2.70
C LYS A 261 5.80 1.59 -1.29
N ARG A 262 5.20 2.68 -0.84
CA ARG A 262 5.46 3.25 0.49
C ARG A 262 5.14 2.28 1.62
N PHE A 263 4.08 1.48 1.51
CA PHE A 263 3.59 0.68 2.64
C PHE A 263 3.74 -0.84 2.47
N VAL A 264 3.66 -1.36 1.25
CA VAL A 264 3.86 -2.80 0.96
C VAL A 264 5.35 -3.13 0.84
N ASP A 265 6.14 -2.22 0.27
CA ASP A 265 7.59 -2.37 0.12
C ASP A 265 8.38 -1.55 1.16
N GLU A 266 7.71 -0.80 2.05
CA GLU A 266 8.37 0.14 2.99
C GLU A 266 9.35 1.11 2.26
N ASP A 267 9.08 1.40 0.98
CA ASP A 267 10.00 2.10 0.07
C ASP A 267 9.81 3.62 0.19
N GLU A 268 10.63 4.23 1.05
CA GLU A 268 10.61 5.68 1.32
C GLU A 268 10.93 6.52 0.08
N ARG A 269 11.52 5.96 -0.99
CA ARG A 269 11.80 6.69 -2.23
C ARG A 269 10.52 7.20 -2.89
N TYR A 270 9.37 6.59 -2.59
CA TYR A 270 8.06 7.00 -3.12
C TYR A 270 7.33 8.05 -2.27
N GLU A 271 7.83 8.37 -1.07
CA GLU A 271 7.23 9.38 -0.19
C GLU A 271 7.12 10.75 -0.89
N GLN A 272 8.10 11.09 -1.74
CA GLN A 272 8.15 12.35 -2.49
C GLN A 272 6.93 12.59 -3.42
N PHE A 273 6.17 11.54 -3.75
CA PHE A 273 4.96 11.65 -4.58
C PHE A 273 3.67 11.73 -3.75
N LEU A 274 3.74 11.41 -2.46
CA LEU A 274 2.63 11.43 -1.52
C LEU A 274 2.68 12.69 -0.65
N CYS A 275 3.88 13.07 -0.20
CA CYS A 275 4.12 14.21 0.68
C CYS A 275 5.15 15.20 0.09
N PRO A 276 4.87 16.52 0.12
CA PRO A 276 3.64 17.14 0.62
C PRO A 276 2.42 16.88 -0.28
N PRO A 277 1.19 16.97 0.26
CA PRO A 277 -0.02 16.78 -0.53
C PRO A 277 -0.09 17.71 -1.74
N PRO A 278 -0.64 17.27 -2.89
CA PRO A 278 -0.78 18.09 -4.06
C PRO A 278 -1.74 19.26 -3.81
N ARG A 279 -1.63 20.31 -4.63
CA ARG A 279 -2.58 21.42 -4.59
C ARG A 279 -3.95 20.97 -5.11
N THR A 280 -4.99 21.52 -4.50
CA THR A 280 -6.39 21.38 -4.92
C THR A 280 -6.92 22.70 -5.47
N GLY A 281 -7.97 22.64 -6.29
CA GLY A 281 -8.66 23.82 -6.80
C GLY A 281 -8.85 23.85 -8.31
N ILE A 282 -9.30 24.99 -8.83
CA ILE A 282 -9.57 25.15 -10.26
C ILE A 282 -8.24 25.01 -11.04
N GLY A 283 -8.24 24.16 -12.06
CA GLY A 283 -7.06 23.89 -12.89
C GLY A 283 -6.13 22.79 -12.37
N THR A 284 -6.46 22.12 -11.26
CA THR A 284 -5.77 20.92 -10.77
C THR A 284 -6.59 19.65 -11.03
N ASP A 285 -5.92 18.50 -11.06
CA ASP A 285 -6.59 17.18 -11.19
C ASP A 285 -7.46 16.81 -9.97
N PHE A 286 -7.28 17.52 -8.85
CA PHE A 286 -7.96 17.25 -7.58
C PHE A 286 -9.03 18.30 -7.25
N SER A 287 -10.21 17.84 -6.88
CA SER A 287 -11.25 18.68 -6.26
C SER A 287 -11.09 18.81 -4.75
N ASP A 288 -10.55 17.77 -4.10
CA ASP A 288 -10.22 17.70 -2.68
C ASP A 288 -9.02 16.76 -2.48
N TYR A 289 -8.24 17.01 -1.44
CA TYR A 289 -7.12 16.16 -1.02
C TYR A 289 -6.90 16.32 0.48
N ARG A 290 -6.82 15.22 1.22
CA ARG A 290 -6.61 15.18 2.67
C ARG A 290 -5.57 14.11 2.96
N ASP A 291 -4.68 14.36 3.92
CA ASP A 291 -3.53 13.50 4.14
C ASP A 291 -3.03 13.61 5.59
N SER A 292 -2.40 12.55 6.09
CA SER A 292 -1.72 12.48 7.38
C SER A 292 -0.20 12.72 7.29
N CYS A 293 0.30 13.23 6.16
CA CYS A 293 1.72 13.54 5.91
C CYS A 293 2.45 14.17 7.11
N PRO A 294 3.74 13.84 7.34
CA PRO A 294 4.51 12.80 6.62
C PRO A 294 4.10 11.38 7.04
N HIS A 295 4.25 10.41 6.15
CA HIS A 295 3.89 9.03 6.46
C HIS A 295 4.97 8.26 7.20
N GLY A 296 4.58 7.37 8.11
CA GLY A 296 5.49 6.54 8.93
C GLY A 296 6.10 7.24 10.15
N GLY A 297 5.40 8.25 10.67
CA GLY A 297 5.71 8.92 11.94
C GLY A 297 5.14 8.23 13.18
#